data_AF-A0A2V8DP97-F1
#
_entry.id   AF-A0A2V8DP97-F1
#
_cell.length_a   1.000
_cell.length_b   1.000
_cell.length_c   1.000
_cell.angle_alpha   90.00
_cell.angle_beta   90.00
_cell.angle_gamma   90.00
#
_symmetry.space_group_name_H-M   'P 1'
#
loop_
_entity.id
_entity.type
_entity.pdbx_description
1 polymer ?
#
loop_
_entity_poly.entity_id
_entity_poly.type
_entity_poly.pdbx_seq_one_letter_code
_entity_poly.pdbx_strand_id
1 'polypeptide(L)'
;MLSRLAHVHGIPIRDSSTEGDCLALAASRLTQRGREYASRLVRVWQPFVYGGQDTQAATVYILCDEFASALDSASPLDSLRSGGGA
;
A
#
# COMPACT_ATOMS: atom_id res chain seq x y z
N MET A 1 -6.19 2.63 -0.73
CA MET A 1 -4.80 2.31 -0.30
C MET A 1 -4.31 3.22 0.82
N LEU A 2 -4.15 4.53 0.59
CA LEU A 2 -3.54 5.47 1.55
C LEU A 2 -4.20 5.45 2.93
N SER A 3 -5.54 5.39 2.99
CA SER A 3 -6.26 5.23 4.25
C SER A 3 -5.79 4.00 5.04
N ARG A 4 -5.62 2.83 4.40
CA ARG A 4 -5.15 1.60 5.08
C ARG A 4 -3.70 1.71 5.53
N LEU A 5 -2.85 2.33 4.71
CA LEU A 5 -1.44 2.59 5.07
C LEU A 5 -1.33 3.48 6.32
N ALA A 6 -2.15 4.54 6.41
CA ALA A 6 -2.16 5.44 7.56
C ALA A 6 -2.77 4.80 8.81
N HIS A 7 -3.95 4.19 8.69
CA HIS A 7 -4.74 3.75 9.86
C HIS A 7 -4.38 2.35 10.35
N VAL A 8 -3.99 1.42 9.47
CA VAL A 8 -3.65 0.04 9.83
C VAL A 8 -2.15 -0.12 10.07
N HIS A 9 -1.32 0.47 9.19
CA HIS A 9 0.15 0.35 9.29
C HIS A 9 0.83 1.54 9.98
N GLY A 10 0.06 2.51 10.45
CA GLY A 10 0.57 3.67 11.17
C GLY A 10 1.54 4.53 10.36
N ILE A 11 1.44 4.51 9.02
CA ILE A 11 2.37 5.24 8.16
C ILE A 11 2.05 6.75 8.27
N PRO A 12 3.03 7.60 8.64
CA PRO A 12 2.82 9.03 8.79
C PRO A 12 2.77 9.71 7.41
N ILE A 13 1.65 9.54 6.71
CA ILE A 13 1.36 10.23 5.46
C ILE A 13 0.99 11.67 5.78
N ARG A 14 1.67 12.63 5.17
CA ARG A 14 1.39 14.07 5.30
C ARG A 14 0.67 14.54 4.03
N ASP A 15 -0.04 15.66 4.10
CA ASP A 15 -0.68 16.26 2.92
C ASP A 15 0.32 16.58 1.78
N SER A 16 1.59 16.82 2.13
CA SER A 16 2.67 17.04 1.16
C SER A 16 3.36 15.77 0.67
N SER A 17 2.95 14.58 1.11
CA SER A 17 3.57 13.32 0.73
C SER A 17 3.13 12.93 -0.68
N THR A 18 4.10 12.74 -1.57
CA THR A 18 3.87 12.19 -2.91
C THR A 18 3.56 10.69 -2.83
N GLU A 19 3.07 10.09 -3.92
CA GLU A 19 2.90 8.62 -3.96
C GLU A 19 4.25 7.90 -3.78
N GLY A 20 5.34 8.50 -4.25
CA GLY A 20 6.71 8.01 -4.03
C GLY A 20 7.10 8.02 -2.55
N ASP A 21 6.79 9.10 -1.83
CA ASP A 21 7.02 9.19 -0.38
C ASP A 21 6.19 8.13 0.36
N CYS A 22 4.93 7.93 -0.05
CA CYS A 22 4.07 6.90 0.54
C CYS A 22 4.64 5.50 0.33
N LEU A 23 5.19 5.19 -0.85
CA LEU A 23 5.85 3.90 -1.12
C LEU A 23 7.13 3.73 -0.30
N ALA A 24 7.96 4.77 -0.20
CA ALA A 24 9.18 4.75 0.59
C ALA A 24 8.89 4.52 2.08
N LEU A 25 7.90 5.23 2.62
CA LEU A 25 7.46 5.06 4.00
C LEU A 25 6.86 3.65 4.23
N ALA A 26 6.04 3.18 3.28
CA ALA A 26 5.43 1.85 3.33
C ALA A 26 6.46 0.73 3.24
N ALA A 27 7.60 0.94 2.57
CA ALA A 27 8.63 -0.08 2.43
C ALA A 27 9.19 -0.55 3.78
N SER A 28 9.22 0.33 4.78
CA SER A 28 9.69 0.03 6.13
C SER A 28 8.70 -0.75 7.00
N ARG A 29 7.41 -0.78 6.62
CA ARG A 29 6.31 -1.35 7.43
C ARG A 29 5.63 -2.55 6.79
N LEU A 30 5.55 -2.58 5.46
CA LEU A 30 4.92 -3.66 4.71
C LEU A 30 5.88 -4.84 4.53
N THR A 31 5.29 -6.04 4.42
CA THR A 31 5.98 -7.23 3.92
C THR A 31 6.40 -7.05 2.45
N GLN A 32 7.30 -7.90 1.95
CA GLN A 32 7.72 -7.87 0.54
C GLN A 32 6.52 -7.89 -0.42
N ARG A 33 5.54 -8.77 -0.15
CA ARG A 33 4.30 -8.87 -0.93
C ARG A 33 3.49 -7.57 -0.91
N GLY A 34 3.36 -6.94 0.25
CA GLY A 34 2.66 -5.65 0.37
C GLY A 34 3.37 -4.52 -0.38
N ARG A 35 4.71 -4.50 -0.36
CA ARG A 35 5.52 -3.53 -1.12
C ARG A 35 5.35 -3.66 -2.63
N GLU A 36 5.39 -4.90 -3.12
CA GLU A 36 5.20 -5.21 -4.54
C GLU A 36 3.79 -4.82 -5.00
N TYR A 37 2.78 -5.15 -4.20
CA TYR A 37 1.39 -4.76 -4.46
C TYR A 37 1.23 -3.24 -4.52
N ALA A 38 1.72 -2.50 -3.51
CA ALA A 38 1.62 -1.05 -3.48
C ALA A 38 2.32 -0.40 -4.68
N SER A 39 3.51 -0.90 -5.04
CA SER A 39 4.27 -0.43 -6.20
C SER A 39 3.52 -0.69 -7.51
N ARG A 40 2.91 -1.87 -7.65
CA ARG A 40 2.11 -2.25 -8.82
C ARG A 40 0.87 -1.37 -8.95
N LEU A 41 0.16 -1.16 -7.85
CA LEU A 41 -1.03 -0.31 -7.81
C LEU A 41 -0.73 1.12 -8.26
N VAL A 42 0.35 1.72 -7.75
CA VAL A 42 0.79 3.08 -8.16
C VAL A 42 1.15 3.13 -9.64
N ARG A 43 1.91 2.14 -10.15
CA ARG A 43 2.28 2.09 -11.58
C ARG A 43 1.08 1.93 -12.52
N VAL A 44 0.04 1.23 -12.10
CA VAL A 44 -1.18 1.06 -12.90
C VAL A 44 -2.03 2.33 -12.89
N TRP A 45 -2.13 2.99 -11.74
CA TRP A 45 -2.99 4.16 -11.59
C TRP A 45 -2.37 5.46 -12.15
N GLN A 46 -1.04 5.61 -12.10
CA GLN A 46 -0.35 6.81 -12.58
C GLN A 46 -0.63 7.16 -14.06
N PRO A 47 -0.49 6.23 -15.04
CA PRO A 47 -0.79 6.51 -16.44
C PRO A 47 -2.27 6.83 -16.70
N PHE A 48 -3.17 6.25 -15.91
CA PHE A 48 -4.60 6.52 -16.00
C PHE A 48 -4.94 7.93 -15.53
N VAL A 49 -4.45 8.34 -14.36
CA VAL A 49 -4.75 9.66 -13.78
C VAL A 49 -3.98 10.79 -14.48
N TYR A 50 -2.68 10.61 -14.69
CA TYR A 50 -1.80 11.67 -15.18
C TYR A 50 -1.62 11.63 -16.71
N GLY A 51 -1.77 10.46 -17.33
CA GLY A 51 -1.57 10.28 -18.77
C GLY A 51 -2.87 10.11 -19.57
N GLY A 52 -4.03 10.04 -18.91
CA GLY A 52 -5.32 9.76 -19.56
C GLY A 52 -5.36 8.42 -20.29
N GLN A 53 -4.46 7.49 -19.94
CA GLN A 53 -4.38 6.19 -20.60
C GLN A 53 -5.41 5.23 -20.04
N ASP A 54 -6.08 4.49 -20.91
CA ASP A 54 -7.01 3.46 -20.49
C ASP A 54 -6.26 2.29 -19.81
N THR A 55 -6.78 1.84 -18.68
CA THR A 55 -6.25 0.68 -17.97
C THR A 55 -7.22 -0.47 -18.14
N GLN A 56 -6.68 -1.61 -18.55
CA GLN A 56 -7.48 -2.81 -18.77
C GLN A 56 -8.27 -3.19 -17.50
N ALA A 57 -9.60 -3.28 -17.61
CA ALA A 57 -10.49 -3.54 -16.47
C ALA A 57 -10.10 -4.81 -15.68
N ALA A 58 -9.66 -5.86 -16.38
CA ALA A 58 -9.15 -7.09 -15.75
C ALA A 58 -7.99 -6.83 -14.77
N THR A 59 -7.09 -5.92 -15.10
CA THR A 59 -5.97 -5.52 -14.22
C THR A 59 -6.49 -4.81 -12.96
N VAL A 60 -7.49 -3.96 -13.10
CA VAL A 60 -8.13 -3.27 -11.96
C VAL A 60 -8.83 -4.28 -11.06
N TYR A 61 -9.59 -5.23 -11.63
CA TYR A 61 -10.27 -6.25 -10.84
C TYR A 61 -9.32 -7.14 -10.05
N ILE A 62 -8.20 -7.55 -10.65
CA ILE A 62 -7.15 -8.30 -9.94
C ILE A 62 -6.58 -7.49 -8.78
N LEU A 63 -6.30 -6.20 -8.98
CA LEU A 63 -5.81 -5.32 -7.92
C LEU A 63 -6.83 -5.18 -6.78
N CYS A 64 -8.12 -5.09 -7.09
CA CYS A 64 -9.18 -5.03 -6.10
C CYS A 64 -9.28 -6.32 -5.27
N ASP A 65 -9.19 -7.49 -5.92
CA ASP A 65 -9.24 -8.80 -5.27
C ASP A 65 -8.05 -9.03 -4.32
N GLU A 66 -6.84 -8.67 -4.78
CA GLU A 66 -5.61 -8.85 -4.01
C GLU A 66 -5.49 -7.86 -2.82
N PHE A 67 -6.23 -6.75 -2.83
CA PHE A 67 -6.03 -5.59 -1.94
C PHE A 67 -5.97 -5.94 -0.45
N ALA A 68 -6.96 -6.69 0.05
CA ALA A 68 -7.02 -7.07 1.46
C ALA A 68 -5.87 -8.03 1.81
N SER A 69 -5.70 -9.10 1.03
CA SER A 69 -4.66 -10.11 1.28
C SER A 69 -3.23 -9.55 1.28
N ALA A 70 -2.97 -8.60 0.38
CA ALA A 70 -1.65 -8.00 0.19
C ALA A 70 -1.31 -6.97 1.27
N LEU A 71 -2.31 -6.25 1.80
CA LEU A 71 -2.10 -5.18 2.78
C LEU A 71 -2.44 -5.58 4.22
N ASP A 72 -3.25 -6.59 4.47
CA ASP A 72 -3.57 -7.04 5.85
C ASP A 72 -2.51 -7.99 6.43
N SER A 73 -1.62 -8.50 5.58
CA SER A 73 -0.43 -9.23 6.02
C SER A 73 0.61 -8.25 6.58
N ALA A 74 0.35 -7.74 7.78
CA ALA A 74 1.31 -6.93 8.53
C ALA A 74 2.60 -7.72 8.79
N SER A 75 3.73 -7.03 8.77
CA SER A 75 5.02 -7.66 9.07
C SER A 75 4.99 -8.24 10.50
N PRO A 76 5.52 -9.46 10.75
CA PRO A 76 5.52 -10.08 12.08
C PRO A 76 6.16 -9.24 13.20
N LEU A 77 6.97 -8.24 12.83
CA LEU A 77 7.59 -7.29 13.75
C LEU A 77 6.58 -6.36 14.46
N ASP A 78 5.38 -6.17 13.90
CA ASP A 78 4.32 -5.37 14.52
C ASP A 78 3.55 -6.19 15.57
N SER A 79 3.33 -7.49 15.32
CA SER A 79 2.72 -8.43 16.27
C SER A 79 3.57 -8.66 17.53
N LEU A 80 4.90 -8.61 17.42
CA LEU A 80 5.80 -8.70 18.58
C LEU A 80 5.83 -7.43 19.43
N ARG A 81 5.49 -6.26 18.86
CA ARG A 81 5.42 -4.98 19.60
C ARG A 81 4.06 -4.75 20.28
N SER A 82 2.99 -5.37 19.80
CA SER A 82 1.64 -5.23 20.38
C SER A 82 1.35 -6.17 21.57
N GLY A 83 2.25 -7.11 21.90
CA GLY A 83 2.08 -8.10 22.98
C GLY A 83 2.71 -7.73 24.34
N GLY A 84 3.26 -6.52 24.50
CA GLY A 84 3.94 -6.08 25.72
C GLY A 84 3.18 -5.00 26.48
N GLY A 85 2.08 -5.37 27.15
CA GLY A 85 1.31 -4.45 27.98
C GLY A 85 0.62 -5.17 29.13
N ALA A 86 1.36 -5.26 30.26
CA ALA A 86 0.98 -5.53 31.66
C ALA A 86 -0.09 -6.59 31.97
#